data_AF-A0A5B6YQE7-F1
#
_entry.id   AF-A0A5B6YQE7-F1
#
_cell.length_a   1.000
_cell.length_b   1.000
_cell.length_c   1.000
_cell.angle_alpha   90.00
_cell.angle_beta   90.00
_cell.angle_gamma   90.00
#
_symmetry.space_group_name_H-M   'P 1'
#
loop_
_entity.id
_entity.type
_entity.pdbx_description
1 polymer ?
#
loop_
_entity_poly.entity_id
_entity_poly.type
_entity_poly.pdbx_seq_one_letter_code
_entity_poly.pdbx_strand_id
1 'polypeptide(L)'
;MRQSSSETITTAPKIQKLERLQTIEKEHKDALERAVSLNIPHAVTTLEGEPSGNKEEEPSGEAERSQGEAEPSQNESEDASKTKSKSRGGRTNWNEVVKKLFERNESAGELLLKRDTAAPR
;
A
#
# COMPACT_ATOMS: atom_id res chain seq x y z
N MET A 1 34.13 -2.08 -21.32
CA MET A 1 34.36 -1.02 -20.31
C MET A 1 33.28 -1.15 -19.25
N ARG A 2 33.64 -1.45 -17.99
CA ARG A 2 32.65 -1.50 -16.89
C ARG A 2 32.49 -0.08 -16.37
N GLN A 3 31.32 0.52 -16.54
CA GLN A 3 31.01 1.80 -15.92
C GLN A 3 30.80 1.55 -14.43
N SER A 4 31.70 2.05 -13.59
CA SER A 4 31.54 2.07 -12.15
C SER A 4 30.46 3.10 -11.81
N SER A 5 29.28 2.63 -11.43
CA SER A 5 28.21 3.46 -10.89
C SER A 5 28.74 4.16 -9.64
N SER A 6 28.72 5.50 -9.64
CA SER A 6 29.07 6.30 -8.47
C SER A 6 27.99 6.12 -7.41
N GLU A 7 28.29 5.37 -6.37
CA GLU A 7 27.36 5.10 -5.28
C GLU A 7 27.18 6.38 -4.46
N THR A 8 25.96 6.91 -4.44
CA THR A 8 25.66 8.14 -3.69
C THR A 8 25.45 7.78 -2.22
N ILE A 9 26.41 8.16 -1.37
CA ILE A 9 26.30 8.01 0.07
C ILE A 9 25.26 9.01 0.58
N THR A 10 24.15 8.52 1.13
CA THR A 10 23.08 9.34 1.70
C THR A 10 23.08 9.22 3.22
N THR A 11 22.97 10.38 3.90
CA THR A 11 22.85 10.45 5.36
C THR A 11 21.39 10.65 5.74
N ALA A 12 20.92 9.93 6.77
CA ALA A 12 19.54 10.02 7.22
C ALA A 12 19.16 11.46 7.63
N PRO A 13 17.93 11.91 7.31
CA PRO A 13 17.49 13.26 7.65
C PRO A 13 17.36 13.43 9.17
N LYS A 14 17.84 14.57 9.68
CA LYS A 14 17.80 14.90 11.12
C LYS A 14 16.36 15.02 11.65
N ILE A 15 15.42 15.41 10.80
CA ILE A 15 13.99 15.50 11.12
C ILE A 15 13.27 14.50 10.21
N GLN A 16 12.69 13.46 10.80
CA GLN A 16 11.95 12.41 10.09
C GLN A 16 10.52 12.87 9.82
N LYS A 17 10.35 13.83 8.90
CA LYS A 17 9.04 14.31 8.45
C LYS A 17 8.90 14.18 6.94
N LEU A 18 7.70 13.86 6.49
CA LEU A 18 7.33 13.83 5.09
C LEU A 18 6.24 14.86 4.86
N GLU A 19 6.52 15.81 3.99
CA GLU A 19 5.59 16.87 3.60
C GLU A 19 5.35 16.76 2.09
N ARG A 20 4.09 16.89 1.66
CA ARG A 20 3.79 16.95 0.23
C ARG A 20 4.25 18.30 -0.32
N LEU A 21 4.98 18.27 -1.43
CA LEU A 21 5.46 19.48 -2.11
C LEU A 21 4.41 20.08 -3.05
N GLN A 22 3.42 19.28 -3.47
CA GLN A 22 2.39 19.67 -4.43
C GLN A 22 0.98 19.37 -3.89
N THR A 23 -0.03 19.86 -4.60
CA THR A 23 -1.43 19.60 -4.29
C THR A 23 -1.85 18.25 -4.86
N ILE A 24 -2.80 17.59 -4.19
CA ILE A 24 -3.35 16.30 -4.62
C ILE A 24 -3.90 16.38 -6.05
N GLU A 25 -4.54 17.50 -6.42
CA GLU A 25 -5.07 17.71 -7.76
C GLU A 25 -3.97 17.68 -8.83
N LYS A 26 -2.81 18.30 -8.55
CA LYS A 26 -1.69 18.33 -9.49
C LYS A 26 -1.04 16.95 -9.61
N GLU A 27 -0.83 16.27 -8.49
CA GLU A 27 -0.27 14.91 -8.45
C GLU A 27 -1.19 13.92 -9.19
N HIS A 28 -2.51 14.08 -9.09
CA HIS A 28 -3.48 13.25 -9.80
C HIS A 28 -3.40 13.41 -11.32
N LYS A 29 -3.34 14.66 -11.82
CA LYS A 29 -3.19 14.94 -13.25
C LYS A 29 -1.87 14.37 -13.79
N ASP A 30 -0.76 14.62 -13.10
CA ASP A 30 0.56 14.09 -13.47
C ASP A 30 0.56 12.54 -13.50
N ALA A 31 -0.09 11.90 -12.52
CA ALA A 31 -0.19 10.44 -12.48
C ALA A 31 -0.96 9.86 -13.69
N LEU A 32 -2.06 10.50 -14.10
CA LEU A 32 -2.81 10.10 -15.30
C LEU A 32 -1.97 10.26 -16.56
N GLU A 33 -1.32 11.42 -16.75
CA GLU A 33 -0.46 11.70 -17.90
C GLU A 33 0.72 10.72 -17.99
N ARG A 34 1.33 10.41 -16.84
CA ARG A 34 2.39 9.41 -16.75
C ARG A 34 1.92 8.01 -17.08
N ALA A 35 0.74 7.60 -16.60
CA ALA A 35 0.19 6.28 -16.89
C ALA A 35 -0.08 6.11 -18.40
N VAL A 36 -0.59 7.15 -19.05
CA VAL A 36 -0.76 7.20 -20.52
C VAL A 36 0.60 7.11 -21.22
N SER A 37 1.59 7.89 -20.76
CA SER A 37 2.94 7.91 -21.34
C SER A 37 3.69 6.58 -21.20
N LEU A 38 3.43 5.84 -20.12
CA LEU A 38 3.97 4.50 -19.89
C LEU A 38 3.16 3.39 -20.56
N ASN A 39 2.14 3.75 -21.36
CA ASN A 39 1.24 2.81 -22.04
C ASN A 39 0.62 1.77 -21.09
N ILE A 40 0.28 2.19 -19.86
CA ILE A 40 -0.37 1.31 -18.90
C ILE A 40 -1.78 0.96 -19.43
N PRO A 41 -2.17 -0.33 -19.49
CA PRO A 41 -3.50 -0.73 -19.95
C PRO A 41 -4.61 -0.04 -19.15
N HIS A 42 -5.68 0.37 -19.84
CA HIS A 42 -6.83 1.09 -19.27
C HIS A 42 -6.53 2.49 -18.67
N ALA A 43 -5.33 3.06 -18.88
CA ALA A 43 -4.99 4.41 -18.41
C ALA A 43 -5.66 5.55 -19.20
N VAL A 44 -6.34 5.24 -20.32
CA VAL A 44 -7.11 6.21 -21.09
C VAL A 44 -8.47 6.39 -20.41
N THR A 45 -8.53 7.26 -19.41
CA THR A 45 -9.82 7.81 -18.96
C THR A 45 -10.18 8.95 -19.91
N THR A 46 -11.15 8.73 -20.79
CA THR A 46 -11.70 9.80 -21.63
C THR A 46 -12.15 10.95 -20.75
N LEU A 47 -11.62 12.15 -21.02
CA LEU A 47 -11.96 13.41 -20.38
C LEU A 47 -13.39 13.81 -20.78
N GLU A 48 -14.40 13.14 -20.25
CA GLU A 48 -15.73 13.71 -20.06
C GLU A 48 -16.42 12.91 -18.96
N GLY A 49 -16.89 13.63 -17.93
CA GLY A 49 -17.15 13.05 -16.62
C GLY A 49 -18.28 12.02 -16.61
N GLU A 50 -18.02 10.87 -16.00
CA GLU A 50 -19.05 10.03 -15.36
C GLU A 50 -18.48 9.42 -14.07
N PRO A 51 -19.34 9.21 -13.04
CA PRO A 51 -18.91 8.75 -11.73
C PRO A 51 -18.48 7.28 -11.78
N SER A 52 -17.37 6.99 -11.10
CA SER A 52 -16.95 5.62 -10.78
C SER A 52 -18.09 4.89 -10.07
N GLY A 53 -18.72 3.97 -10.78
CA GLY A 53 -19.75 3.07 -10.31
C GLY A 53 -20.01 2.03 -11.38
N ASN A 54 -19.46 0.83 -11.19
CA ASN A 54 -19.78 -0.41 -11.89
C ASN A 54 -20.45 -0.28 -13.28
N LYS A 55 -19.63 -0.41 -14.32
CA LYS A 55 -20.06 -0.93 -15.63
C LYS A 55 -18.82 -1.61 -16.19
N GLU A 56 -18.69 -2.91 -15.92
CA GLU A 56 -19.04 -3.94 -16.90
C GLU A 56 -18.52 -3.56 -18.29
N GLU A 57 -17.49 -4.33 -18.65
CA GLU A 57 -16.98 -4.66 -19.97
C GLU A 57 -18.00 -4.40 -21.09
N GLU A 58 -17.55 -3.83 -22.22
CA GLU A 58 -17.37 -4.65 -23.42
C GLU A 58 -16.70 -3.84 -24.57
N PRO A 59 -16.00 -4.54 -25.49
CA PRO A 59 -15.22 -3.99 -26.59
C PRO A 59 -16.07 -3.81 -27.84
N SER A 60 -16.01 -2.64 -28.48
CA SER A 60 -16.49 -2.50 -29.86
C SER A 60 -15.41 -2.96 -30.84
N GLY A 61 -15.27 -4.28 -30.94
CA GLY A 61 -14.80 -4.99 -32.11
C GLY A 61 -15.98 -5.78 -32.68
N GLU A 62 -16.39 -5.41 -33.88
CA GLU A 62 -17.52 -5.93 -34.63
C GLU A 62 -17.43 -7.46 -34.88
N ALA A 63 -18.39 -8.25 -34.37
CA ALA A 63 -18.95 -9.44 -35.04
C ALA A 63 -20.09 -10.10 -34.23
N GLU A 64 -21.29 -10.07 -34.81
CA GLU A 64 -22.33 -11.12 -34.83
C GLU A 64 -22.39 -12.19 -33.71
N ARG A 65 -23.42 -12.03 -32.86
CA ARG A 65 -24.41 -13.03 -32.39
C ARG A 65 -23.97 -14.51 -32.34
N SER A 66 -24.03 -15.10 -31.14
CA SER A 66 -24.73 -16.37 -30.87
C SER A 66 -24.89 -16.57 -29.36
N GLN A 67 -26.14 -16.74 -28.91
CA GLN A 67 -26.50 -17.13 -27.55
C GLN A 67 -25.91 -18.49 -27.18
N GLY A 68 -25.48 -18.66 -25.93
CA GLY A 68 -25.29 -19.98 -25.34
C GLY A 68 -24.52 -19.94 -24.03
N GLU A 69 -25.26 -20.15 -22.92
CA GLU A 69 -24.80 -20.69 -21.64
C GLU A 69 -23.76 -19.89 -20.82
N ALA A 70 -24.21 -19.33 -19.70
CA ALA A 70 -23.34 -18.87 -18.62
C ALA A 70 -22.69 -20.07 -17.92
N GLU A 71 -21.43 -20.35 -18.25
CA GLU A 71 -20.58 -21.25 -17.48
C GLU A 71 -20.00 -20.49 -16.27
N PRO A 72 -20.21 -20.94 -15.01
CA PRO A 72 -19.43 -20.45 -13.90
C PRO A 72 -18.01 -20.98 -14.09
N SER A 73 -17.04 -20.11 -14.40
CA SER A 73 -15.63 -20.51 -14.48
C SER A 73 -15.12 -20.88 -13.09
N GLN A 74 -15.30 -22.16 -12.77
CA GLN A 74 -14.79 -22.87 -11.63
C GLN A 74 -13.29 -23.10 -11.88
N ASN A 75 -12.48 -22.06 -11.67
CA ASN A 75 -11.03 -22.21 -11.69
C ASN A 75 -10.55 -22.81 -10.37
N GLU A 76 -10.79 -24.11 -10.22
CA GLU A 76 -10.13 -24.96 -9.22
C GLU A 76 -8.66 -25.11 -9.64
N SER A 77 -7.79 -24.25 -9.11
CA SER A 77 -6.39 -24.64 -8.93
C SER A 77 -6.24 -25.12 -7.50
N GLU A 78 -6.55 -26.39 -7.29
CA GLU A 78 -6.32 -27.17 -6.08
C GLU A 78 -4.82 -27.42 -5.84
N ASP A 79 -3.95 -26.42 -5.96
CA ASP A 79 -2.52 -26.57 -5.61
C ASP A 79 -1.85 -25.25 -5.21
N ALA A 80 -2.55 -24.42 -4.42
CA ALA A 80 -1.95 -23.29 -3.72
C ALA A 80 -2.34 -23.24 -2.23
N SER A 81 -2.91 -24.34 -1.71
CA SER A 81 -3.62 -24.37 -0.43
C SER A 81 -2.81 -24.85 0.78
N LYS A 82 -1.48 -25.05 0.68
CA LYS A 82 -0.69 -25.63 1.79
C LYS A 82 0.41 -24.79 2.43
N THR A 83 0.50 -23.49 2.16
CA THR A 83 1.45 -22.61 2.87
C THR A 83 0.89 -21.26 3.32
N LYS A 84 -0.44 -21.11 3.40
CA LYS A 84 -1.00 -20.04 4.22
C LYS A 84 -0.78 -20.40 5.68
N SER A 85 0.40 -20.02 6.19
CA SER A 85 0.63 -19.88 7.62
C SER A 85 -0.55 -19.11 8.17
N LYS A 86 -1.35 -19.76 9.01
CA LYS A 86 -2.32 -19.07 9.85
C LYS A 86 -1.48 -18.15 10.74
N SER A 87 -1.19 -16.94 10.27
CA SER A 87 -0.74 -15.90 11.17
C SER A 87 -1.88 -15.82 12.18
N ARG A 88 -1.56 -16.15 13.43
CA ARG A 88 -2.49 -15.99 14.55
C ARG A 88 -2.69 -14.49 14.65
N GLY A 89 -3.60 -13.97 13.83
CA GLY A 89 -3.89 -12.56 13.62
C GLY A 89 -4.64 -11.99 14.81
N GLY A 90 -4.14 -12.20 16.02
CA GLY A 90 -4.41 -11.29 17.12
C GLY A 90 -3.57 -10.05 16.82
N ARG A 91 -4.21 -9.00 16.27
CA ARG A 91 -3.56 -7.71 16.06
C ARG A 91 -2.94 -7.29 17.40
N THR A 92 -1.61 -7.24 17.50
CA THR A 92 -0.95 -6.84 18.74
C THR A 92 -1.44 -5.44 19.12
N ASN A 93 -2.02 -5.32 20.31
CA ASN A 93 -2.53 -4.05 20.79
C ASN A 93 -1.36 -3.14 21.17
N TRP A 94 -1.18 -2.03 20.47
CA TRP A 94 -0.10 -1.08 20.76
C TRP A 94 -0.14 -0.53 22.19
N ASN A 95 -1.33 -0.38 22.79
CA ASN A 95 -1.44 0.05 24.19
C ASN A 95 -0.86 -1.01 25.15
N GLU A 96 -0.99 -2.29 24.82
CA GLU A 96 -0.41 -3.37 25.63
C GLU A 96 1.12 -3.37 25.52
N VAL A 97 1.65 -3.13 24.32
CA VAL A 97 3.09 -3.00 24.08
C VAL A 97 3.67 -1.84 24.89
N VAL A 98 3.03 -0.68 24.85
CA VAL A 98 3.45 0.51 25.63
C VAL A 98 3.43 0.23 27.14
N LYS A 99 2.37 -0.41 27.67
CA LYS A 99 2.30 -0.79 29.10
C LYS A 99 3.37 -1.82 29.51
N LYS A 100 3.80 -2.68 28.59
CA LYS A 100 4.86 -3.66 28.86
C LYS A 100 6.24 -3.03 28.88
N LEU A 101 6.51 -2.06 28.01
CA LEU A 101 7.81 -1.39 27.87
C LEU A 101 8.02 -0.24 28.86
N PHE A 102 6.97 0.50 29.19
CA PHE A 102 7.06 1.73 29.97
C PHE A 102 6.29 1.66 31.28
N GLU A 103 6.81 2.34 32.30
CA GLU A 103 6.10 2.69 33.53
C GLU A 103 5.71 4.16 33.49
N ARG A 104 4.46 4.43 33.86
CA ARG A 104 4.00 5.81 33.99
C ARG A 104 4.33 6.29 35.39
N ASN A 105 5.16 7.31 35.49
CA ASN A 105 5.39 7.98 36.75
C ASN A 105 4.14 8.79 37.12
N GLU A 106 3.44 8.42 38.18
CA GLU A 106 2.19 9.06 38.61
C GLU A 106 2.38 10.52 39.04
N SER A 107 3.60 10.90 39.43
CA SER A 107 3.93 12.27 39.88
C SER A 107 4.26 13.22 38.73
N ALA A 108 4.86 12.72 37.65
CA ALA A 108 5.35 13.54 36.54
C ALA A 108 4.57 13.33 35.22
N GLY A 109 3.77 12.27 35.12
CA GLY A 109 3.07 11.89 33.89
C GLY A 109 3.97 11.33 32.78
N GLU A 110 5.28 11.18 33.06
CA GLU A 110 6.31 10.73 32.13
C GLU A 110 6.37 9.19 32.02
N LEU A 111 6.73 8.69 30.83
CA LEU A 111 6.88 7.26 30.57
C LEU A 111 8.37 6.88 30.62
N LEU A 112 8.75 6.10 31.64
CA LEU A 112 10.12 5.61 31.81
C LEU A 112 10.24 4.17 31.32
N LEU A 113 11.33 3.84 30.63
CA LEU A 113 11.55 2.48 30.13
C LEU A 113 11.92 1.56 31.31
N LYS A 114 11.25 0.41 31.44
CA LYS A 114 11.43 -0.50 32.58
C LYS A 114 12.85 -1.09 32.75
N ARG A 115 13.72 -0.94 31.76
CA ARG A 115 15.12 -1.40 31.87
C ARG A 115 15.98 -0.44 32.68
N ASP A 116 15.57 0.81 32.76
CA ASP A 116 16.33 1.88 33.40
C ASP A 116 16.02 2.02 34.90
N THR A 117 14.95 1.35 35.37
CA THR A 117 14.55 1.33 36.79
C THR A 117 15.26 0.26 37.62
N ALA A 118 15.99 -0.67 36.99
CA ALA A 118 16.71 -1.77 37.64
C ALA A 118 18.21 -1.49 37.90
N ALA A 119 18.71 -0.31 37.57
CA ALA A 119 20.08 0.08 37.91
C ALA A 119 20.13 0.52 39.39
N PRO A 120 20.87 -0.17 40.29
CA PRO A 120 21.13 0.35 41.61
C PRO A 120 21.96 1.64 41.49
N ARG A 121 21.59 2.67 42.26
CA ARG A 121 22.42 3.86 42.47
C ARG A 121 23.63 3.55 43.32
#